data_AF-A0A2V7S8J9-F1
#
_entry.id   AF-A0A2V7S8J9-F1
#
_cell.length_a   1.000
_cell.length_b   1.000
_cell.length_c   1.000
_cell.angle_alpha   90.00
_cell.angle_beta   90.00
_cell.angle_gamma   90.00
#
_symmetry.space_group_name_H-M   'P 1'
#
loop_
_entity.id
_entity.type
_entity.pdbx_description
1 polymer ?
#
loop_
_entity_poly.entity_id
_entity_poly.type
_entity_poly.pdbx_seq_one_letter_code
_entity_poly.pdbx_strand_id
1 'polypeptide(L)'
;MTQGSSSRLIAAVAVVIVLAVAWDALTTHRRLPAVRGPAVAAPAPAADTTHPPARPQPTATASQGTSTDSSRGPSYLEQLARSETRRRVRASAGATYLNEIVAESQDSALHRWNNRSADPVRVYIPSGTVANFRPEFRDAIRTAFRQWEQVGVPVSFDVNADSSRAEVTVHWKIQFDIDRTGQTDLEWDQDGHILKAVVTVATFDPKGRPLDTDDVRAIALHEVGHVLGLDHSPDSTDLMFARGAVRQITDRDIRTATLLYQLSPGSLR
;
A
#
# COMPACT_ATOMS: atom_id res chain seq x y z
N MET A 1 -20.51 -23.33 39.19
CA MET A 1 -20.21 -23.91 37.85
C MET A 1 -20.25 -22.80 36.82
N THR A 2 -19.14 -22.08 36.61
CA THR A 2 -19.01 -21.04 35.58
C THR A 2 -17.52 -20.84 35.27
N GLN A 3 -16.93 -21.79 34.55
CA GLN A 3 -15.57 -21.65 34.01
C GLN A 3 -15.50 -22.58 32.78
N GLY A 4 -15.80 -22.05 31.59
CA GLY A 4 -15.82 -22.89 30.38
C GLY A 4 -16.11 -22.17 29.07
N SER A 5 -16.74 -20.98 29.10
CA SER A 5 -17.07 -20.24 27.87
C SER A 5 -15.94 -19.30 27.43
N SER A 6 -15.24 -18.66 28.36
CA SER A 6 -14.26 -17.61 28.06
C SER A 6 -12.95 -18.14 27.43
N SER A 7 -12.52 -19.36 27.77
CA SER A 7 -11.27 -19.93 27.26
C SER A 7 -11.36 -20.42 25.81
N ARG A 8 -12.57 -20.74 25.32
CA ARG A 8 -12.78 -21.19 23.94
C ARG A 8 -12.80 -20.02 22.94
N LEU A 9 -13.27 -18.84 23.36
CA LEU A 9 -13.26 -17.63 22.52
C LEU A 9 -11.83 -17.09 22.33
N ILE A 10 -11.01 -17.10 23.37
CA ILE A 10 -9.61 -16.60 23.29
C ILE A 10 -8.75 -17.55 22.44
N ALA A 11 -8.96 -18.86 22.53
CA ALA A 11 -8.27 -19.84 21.69
C ALA A 11 -8.66 -19.71 20.20
N ALA A 12 -9.92 -19.38 19.89
CA ALA A 12 -10.37 -19.21 18.50
C ALA A 12 -9.80 -17.94 17.84
N VAL A 13 -9.68 -16.83 18.58
CA VAL A 13 -9.09 -15.58 18.06
C VAL A 13 -7.57 -15.70 17.85
N ALA A 14 -6.87 -16.40 18.73
CA ALA A 14 -5.43 -16.64 18.57
C ALA A 14 -5.10 -17.51 17.34
N VAL A 15 -5.95 -18.48 17.00
CA VAL A 15 -5.75 -19.35 15.83
C VAL A 15 -5.97 -18.58 14.51
N VAL A 16 -6.92 -17.63 14.46
CA VAL A 16 -7.16 -16.81 13.25
C VAL A 16 -6.02 -15.81 13.00
N ILE A 17 -5.45 -15.21 14.05
CA ILE A 17 -4.30 -14.30 13.92
C ILE A 17 -3.04 -15.06 13.47
N VAL A 18 -2.80 -16.27 13.97
CA VAL A 18 -1.66 -17.11 13.53
C VAL A 18 -1.81 -17.57 12.07
N LEU A 19 -3.03 -17.82 11.59
CA LEU A 19 -3.27 -18.24 10.20
C LEU A 19 -3.15 -17.10 9.18
N ALA A 20 -3.46 -15.86 9.57
CA ALA A 20 -3.21 -14.67 8.73
C ALA A 20 -1.71 -14.33 8.64
N VAL A 21 -0.95 -14.51 9.72
CA VAL A 21 0.50 -14.27 9.75
C VAL A 21 1.28 -15.38 9.02
N ALA A 22 0.80 -16.63 9.03
CA ALA A 22 1.48 -17.74 8.36
C ALA A 22 1.34 -17.74 6.82
N TRP A 23 0.30 -17.10 6.27
CA TRP A 23 0.11 -17.02 4.80
C TRP A 23 1.10 -16.03 4.16
N ASP A 24 1.37 -14.90 4.83
CA ASP A 24 2.33 -13.88 4.36
C ASP A 24 3.79 -14.37 4.39
N ALA A 25 4.10 -15.29 5.32
CA ALA A 25 5.41 -15.94 5.40
C ALA A 25 5.64 -17.01 4.30
N LEU A 26 4.60 -17.51 3.64
CA LEU A 26 4.71 -18.51 2.56
C LEU A 26 4.72 -17.91 1.15
N THR A 27 4.26 -16.67 0.98
CA THR A 27 4.22 -15.94 -0.30
C THR A 27 5.47 -15.11 -0.58
N THR A 28 6.39 -15.01 0.40
CA THR A 28 7.74 -14.45 0.19
C THR A 28 8.57 -15.37 -0.69
N HIS A 29 8.43 -15.21 -2.01
CA HIS A 29 9.32 -15.84 -2.97
C HIS A 29 10.77 -15.38 -2.73
N ARG A 30 11.61 -16.37 -2.39
CA ARG A 30 13.07 -16.35 -2.42
C ARG A 30 13.58 -15.49 -3.58
N ARG A 31 14.36 -14.45 -3.26
CA ARG A 31 15.24 -13.78 -4.23
C ARG A 31 16.20 -14.83 -4.81
N LEU A 32 16.05 -15.15 -6.10
CA LEU A 32 17.04 -15.92 -6.84
C LEU A 32 18.27 -15.02 -7.06
N PRO A 33 19.50 -15.50 -6.82
CA PRO A 33 20.71 -14.75 -7.13
C PRO A 33 20.86 -14.62 -8.65
N ALA A 34 21.26 -13.43 -9.10
CA ALA A 34 21.50 -13.11 -10.50
C ALA A 34 22.52 -14.08 -11.12
N VAL A 35 22.11 -14.78 -12.17
CA VAL A 35 22.99 -15.59 -13.02
C VAL A 35 23.93 -14.64 -13.77
N ARG A 36 25.21 -14.62 -13.39
CA ARG A 36 26.28 -14.03 -14.19
C ARG A 36 26.47 -14.88 -15.45
N GLY A 37 26.29 -14.28 -16.63
CA GLY A 37 26.66 -14.89 -17.90
C GLY A 37 28.18 -15.17 -17.98
N PRO A 38 28.61 -16.12 -18.82
CA PRO A 38 29.99 -16.55 -18.87
C PRO A 38 30.89 -15.47 -19.48
N ALA A 39 31.92 -15.08 -18.72
CA ALA A 39 33.02 -14.27 -19.21
C ALA A 39 33.93 -15.14 -20.11
N VAL A 40 34.12 -14.70 -21.35
CA VAL A 40 35.07 -15.30 -22.29
C VAL A 40 36.49 -15.06 -21.78
N ALA A 41 37.21 -16.16 -21.52
CA ALA A 41 38.60 -16.15 -21.08
C ALA A 41 39.55 -15.95 -22.27
N ALA A 42 40.50 -15.03 -22.13
CA ALA A 42 41.70 -14.95 -22.96
C ALA A 42 42.91 -15.46 -22.15
N PRO A 43 43.93 -16.07 -22.80
CA PRO A 43 44.86 -16.98 -22.14
C PRO A 43 46.06 -16.27 -21.48
N ALA A 44 46.58 -16.91 -20.43
CA ALA A 44 47.81 -16.54 -19.72
C ALA A 44 49.08 -16.93 -20.49
N PRO A 45 50.22 -16.25 -20.27
CA PRO A 45 51.53 -16.83 -20.51
C PRO A 45 52.20 -17.33 -19.22
N ALA A 46 53.11 -18.26 -19.44
CA ALA A 46 53.75 -19.17 -18.49
C ALA A 46 54.65 -18.49 -17.44
N ALA A 47 54.77 -19.19 -16.31
CA ALA A 47 55.77 -18.96 -15.28
C ALA A 47 57.16 -19.42 -15.74
N ASP A 48 58.18 -18.62 -15.45
CA ASP A 48 59.54 -19.12 -15.28
C ASP A 48 60.18 -18.44 -14.07
N THR A 49 60.83 -19.24 -13.22
CA THR A 49 61.29 -18.90 -11.88
C THR A 49 62.81 -18.87 -11.83
N THR A 50 63.41 -17.71 -11.50
CA THR A 50 64.75 -17.61 -10.87
C THR A 50 64.90 -16.30 -10.08
N HIS A 51 65.17 -16.41 -8.77
CA HIS A 51 65.64 -15.37 -7.81
C HIS A 51 67.18 -15.17 -7.92
N PRO A 52 67.91 -14.19 -7.28
CA PRO A 52 67.63 -13.30 -6.10
C PRO A 52 68.26 -11.85 -6.24
N PRO A 53 68.60 -11.02 -5.20
CA PRO A 53 68.19 -10.88 -3.79
C PRO A 53 67.62 -9.48 -3.41
N ALA A 54 67.28 -9.32 -2.13
CA ALA A 54 66.46 -8.29 -1.47
C ALA A 54 66.93 -6.80 -1.49
N ARG A 55 65.94 -5.90 -1.41
CA ARG A 55 66.03 -4.51 -0.88
C ARG A 55 64.73 -4.18 -0.11
N PRO A 56 64.75 -3.29 0.90
CA PRO A 56 63.77 -3.25 1.99
C PRO A 56 62.46 -2.52 1.64
N GLN A 57 61.39 -2.95 2.33
CA GLN A 57 60.01 -2.47 2.21
C GLN A 57 59.86 -0.98 2.56
N PRO A 58 59.03 -0.22 1.81
CA PRO A 58 58.40 0.99 2.31
C PRO A 58 57.08 0.63 3.03
N THR A 59 56.97 1.06 4.28
CA THR A 59 55.72 1.18 5.04
C THR A 59 54.64 1.91 4.24
N ALA A 60 53.47 1.28 4.04
CA ALA A 60 52.28 1.95 3.55
C ALA A 60 51.03 1.40 4.26
N THR A 61 50.66 2.10 5.32
CA THR A 61 49.31 2.54 5.68
C THR A 61 48.15 1.58 5.41
N ALA A 62 47.60 1.05 6.52
CA ALA A 62 46.26 0.51 6.58
C ALA A 62 45.25 1.50 5.98
N SER A 63 44.67 1.17 4.84
CA SER A 63 43.41 1.77 4.40
C SER A 63 42.30 0.89 4.95
N GLN A 64 41.78 1.29 6.12
CA GLN A 64 40.52 0.78 6.61
C GLN A 64 39.45 1.07 5.56
N GLY A 65 38.78 0.01 5.11
CA GLY A 65 37.63 0.13 4.25
C GLY A 65 36.58 1.01 4.91
N THR A 66 36.13 2.03 4.18
CA THR A 66 34.97 2.84 4.53
C THR A 66 33.76 1.93 4.51
N SER A 67 33.45 1.31 5.64
CA SER A 67 32.12 0.80 5.93
C SER A 67 31.17 1.98 5.89
N THR A 68 30.31 2.02 4.87
CA THR A 68 29.17 2.91 4.81
C THR A 68 28.36 2.76 6.10
N ASP A 69 28.32 3.85 6.84
CA ASP A 69 27.68 3.98 8.14
C ASP A 69 26.15 3.82 8.00
N SER A 70 25.66 2.61 8.29
CA SER A 70 24.23 2.30 8.37
C SER A 70 23.60 2.76 9.70
N SER A 71 24.20 3.70 10.44
CA SER A 71 23.77 4.05 11.80
C SER A 71 23.34 5.51 12.02
N ARG A 72 23.08 6.28 10.96
CA ARG A 72 22.54 7.63 11.13
C ARG A 72 21.02 7.58 11.31
N GLY A 73 20.58 7.69 12.56
CA GLY A 73 19.17 7.87 12.89
C GLY A 73 18.54 9.09 12.20
N PRO A 74 17.20 9.23 12.25
CA PRO A 74 16.47 10.23 11.47
C PRO A 74 16.97 11.65 11.77
N SER A 75 17.04 12.47 10.73
CA SER A 75 17.53 13.84 10.84
C SER A 75 16.64 14.68 11.76
N TYR A 76 17.19 15.76 12.34
CA TYR A 76 16.40 16.66 13.20
C TYR A 76 15.15 17.20 12.47
N LEU A 77 15.26 17.48 11.17
CA LEU A 77 14.16 17.96 10.35
C LEU A 77 13.06 16.90 10.18
N GLU A 78 13.43 15.62 9.98
CA GLU A 78 12.48 14.51 9.93
C GLU A 78 11.75 14.33 11.26
N GLN A 79 12.47 14.40 12.39
CA GLN A 79 11.87 14.30 13.71
C GLN A 79 10.87 15.44 13.96
N LEU A 80 11.21 16.67 13.53
CA LEU A 80 10.33 17.82 13.62
C LEU A 80 9.06 17.62 12.76
N ALA A 81 9.21 17.20 11.51
CA ALA A 81 8.09 16.92 10.59
C ALA A 81 7.16 15.84 11.15
N ARG A 82 7.72 14.75 11.70
CA ARG A 82 6.96 13.70 12.38
C ARG A 82 6.23 14.23 13.60
N SER A 83 6.87 15.08 14.39
CA SER A 83 6.26 15.66 15.59
C SER A 83 5.09 16.59 15.27
N GLU A 84 5.22 17.42 14.23
CA GLU A 84 4.13 18.27 13.73
C GLU A 84 3.00 17.44 13.13
N THR A 85 3.32 16.38 12.39
CA THR A 85 2.31 15.47 11.84
C THR A 85 1.48 14.83 12.96
N ARG A 86 2.14 14.27 13.98
CA ARG A 86 1.48 13.73 15.19
C ARG A 86 0.63 14.78 15.92
N ARG A 87 1.11 16.02 16.00
CA ARG A 87 0.36 17.11 16.65
C ARG A 87 -0.92 17.41 15.88
N ARG A 88 -0.84 17.53 14.55
CA ARG A 88 -1.98 17.83 13.68
C ARG A 88 -3.01 16.71 13.66
N VAL A 89 -2.57 15.45 13.57
CA VAL A 89 -3.46 14.27 13.67
C VAL A 89 -4.22 14.28 15.00
N ARG A 90 -3.55 14.49 16.13
CA ARG A 90 -4.22 14.59 17.44
C ARG A 90 -5.18 15.77 17.53
N ALA A 91 -4.80 16.92 16.96
CA ALA A 91 -5.65 18.11 16.96
C ALA A 91 -6.91 17.96 16.09
N SER A 92 -6.92 17.04 15.13
CA SER A 92 -8.07 16.77 14.25
C SER A 92 -8.98 15.65 14.75
N ALA A 93 -8.80 15.19 15.99
CA ALA A 93 -9.64 14.16 16.60
C ALA A 93 -11.12 14.54 16.58
N GLY A 94 -11.99 13.57 16.26
CA GLY A 94 -13.43 13.76 16.09
C GLY A 94 -13.85 14.43 14.78
N ALA A 95 -13.05 15.35 14.23
CA ALA A 95 -13.31 15.98 12.93
C ALA A 95 -12.91 15.11 11.74
N THR A 96 -11.94 14.21 11.96
CA THR A 96 -11.38 13.24 11.00
C THR A 96 -11.32 11.85 11.66
N TYR A 97 -10.86 10.84 10.93
CA TYR A 97 -10.52 9.52 11.50
C TYR A 97 -9.05 9.14 11.33
N LEU A 98 -8.15 10.12 11.15
CA LEU A 98 -6.70 9.85 11.03
C LEU A 98 -6.06 9.30 12.30
N ASN A 99 -6.63 9.56 13.48
CA ASN A 99 -6.10 9.00 14.73
C ASN A 99 -6.30 7.49 14.76
N GLU A 100 -7.47 7.06 14.30
CA GLU A 100 -7.90 5.67 14.20
C GLU A 100 -7.10 4.94 13.12
N ILE A 101 -6.89 5.55 11.95
CA ILE A 101 -5.99 5.02 10.90
C ILE A 101 -4.59 4.73 11.47
N VAL A 102 -4.01 5.67 12.22
CA VAL A 102 -2.66 5.50 12.79
C VAL A 102 -2.63 4.47 13.92
N ALA A 103 -3.72 4.35 14.69
CA ALA A 103 -3.83 3.40 15.78
C ALA A 103 -4.06 1.96 15.31
N GLU A 104 -4.80 1.79 14.21
CA GLU A 104 -5.16 0.48 13.65
C GLU A 104 -4.12 -0.03 12.64
N SER A 105 -3.34 0.85 12.01
CA SER A 105 -2.24 0.46 11.13
C SER A 105 -1.09 -0.21 11.90
N GLN A 106 -0.59 -1.32 11.34
CA GLN A 106 0.47 -2.12 11.96
C GLN A 106 1.80 -1.37 12.09
N ASP A 107 2.07 -0.44 11.17
CA ASP A 107 3.28 0.37 11.11
C ASP A 107 3.11 1.77 11.74
N SER A 108 1.88 2.13 12.14
CA SER A 108 1.51 3.46 12.63
C SER A 108 2.01 4.56 11.70
N ALA A 109 1.87 4.35 10.39
CA ALA A 109 2.32 5.25 9.34
C ALA A 109 1.14 5.85 8.56
N LEU A 110 1.40 6.96 7.88
CA LEU A 110 0.48 7.52 6.90
C LEU A 110 1.00 7.22 5.51
N HIS A 111 0.18 6.60 4.68
CA HIS A 111 0.52 6.29 3.29
C HIS A 111 -0.28 7.18 2.35
N ARG A 112 0.38 7.82 1.40
CA ARG A 112 -0.32 8.60 0.36
C ARG A 112 0.53 8.73 -0.90
N TRP A 113 -0.11 9.03 -2.02
CA TRP A 113 0.62 9.49 -3.19
C TRP A 113 1.30 10.83 -2.89
N ASN A 114 2.34 11.14 -3.67
CA ASN A 114 2.74 12.54 -3.85
C ASN A 114 1.55 13.35 -4.38
N ASN A 115 1.62 14.68 -4.34
CA ASN A 115 0.57 15.49 -4.94
C ASN A 115 0.68 15.35 -6.46
N ARG A 116 -0.35 14.81 -7.10
CA ARG A 116 -0.36 14.35 -8.51
C ARG A 116 -1.33 15.17 -9.37
N SER A 117 -1.38 16.49 -9.17
CA SER A 117 -2.27 17.37 -9.96
C SER A 117 -1.76 17.63 -11.38
N ALA A 118 -0.43 17.65 -11.58
CA ALA A 118 0.19 17.92 -12.88
C ALA A 118 0.58 16.64 -13.65
N ASP A 119 0.77 15.53 -12.94
CA ASP A 119 1.08 14.22 -13.50
C ASP A 119 0.11 13.23 -12.86
N PRO A 120 -1.04 12.94 -13.51
CA PRO A 120 -2.08 12.09 -12.94
C PRO A 120 -1.60 10.66 -12.67
N VAL A 121 -2.19 10.02 -11.66
CA VAL A 121 -2.00 8.60 -11.39
C VAL A 121 -2.67 7.80 -12.51
N ARG A 122 -1.92 6.92 -13.18
CA ARG A 122 -2.42 6.15 -14.32
C ARG A 122 -3.21 4.94 -13.85
N VAL A 123 -4.48 4.86 -14.25
CA VAL A 123 -5.40 3.80 -13.84
C VAL A 123 -5.81 2.96 -15.03
N TYR A 124 -5.54 1.65 -14.96
CA TYR A 124 -6.01 0.69 -15.95
C TYR A 124 -7.25 -0.05 -15.45
N ILE A 125 -8.35 0.09 -16.22
CA ILE A 125 -9.64 -0.54 -15.95
C ILE A 125 -9.96 -1.52 -17.09
N PRO A 126 -9.62 -2.81 -16.97
CA PRO A 126 -9.87 -3.79 -18.02
C PRO A 126 -11.37 -4.05 -18.18
N SER A 127 -11.75 -4.56 -19.35
CA SER A 127 -13.02 -5.29 -19.49
C SER A 127 -12.99 -6.57 -18.67
N GLY A 128 -14.15 -7.04 -18.22
CA GLY A 128 -14.28 -8.31 -17.50
C GLY A 128 -14.80 -9.43 -18.39
N THR A 129 -14.37 -10.65 -18.10
CA THR A 129 -14.96 -11.91 -18.63
C THR A 129 -15.66 -12.72 -17.54
N VAL A 130 -15.65 -12.24 -16.30
CA VAL A 130 -16.29 -12.89 -15.15
C VAL A 130 -17.81 -12.83 -15.26
N ALA A 131 -18.50 -13.79 -14.64
CA ALA A 131 -19.95 -13.80 -14.58
C ALA A 131 -20.52 -12.49 -14.03
N ASN A 132 -21.69 -12.06 -14.53
CA ASN A 132 -22.36 -10.79 -14.19
C ASN A 132 -21.54 -9.51 -14.50
N PHE A 133 -20.36 -9.59 -15.10
CA PHE A 133 -19.69 -8.38 -15.58
C PHE A 133 -20.57 -7.68 -16.64
N ARG A 134 -20.66 -6.34 -16.52
CA ARG A 134 -21.32 -5.49 -17.50
C ARG A 134 -20.43 -4.30 -17.84
N PRO A 135 -20.40 -3.79 -19.09
CA PRO A 135 -19.57 -2.66 -19.47
C PRO A 135 -19.74 -1.42 -18.57
N GLU A 136 -20.95 -1.18 -18.08
CA GLU A 136 -21.32 -0.06 -17.19
C GLU A 136 -20.57 -0.10 -15.86
N PHE A 137 -20.07 -1.26 -15.43
CA PHE A 137 -19.24 -1.36 -14.22
C PHE A 137 -17.92 -0.60 -14.38
N ARG A 138 -17.38 -0.52 -15.60
CA ARG A 138 -16.18 0.30 -15.86
C ARG A 138 -16.51 1.77 -15.71
N ASP A 139 -17.67 2.21 -16.18
CA ASP A 139 -18.11 3.59 -16.05
C ASP A 139 -18.42 3.97 -14.60
N ALA A 140 -18.93 3.03 -13.81
CA ALA A 140 -19.09 3.17 -12.36
C ALA A 140 -17.74 3.42 -11.67
N ILE A 141 -16.70 2.63 -11.98
CA ILE A 141 -15.35 2.84 -11.43
C ILE A 141 -14.76 4.19 -11.88
N ARG A 142 -14.86 4.52 -13.17
CA ARG A 142 -14.42 5.83 -13.69
C ARG A 142 -15.12 6.99 -12.97
N THR A 143 -16.39 6.82 -12.64
CA THR A 143 -17.17 7.82 -11.91
C THR A 143 -16.66 7.97 -10.47
N ALA A 144 -16.35 6.87 -9.79
CA ALA A 144 -15.79 6.92 -8.44
C ALA A 144 -14.46 7.70 -8.38
N PHE A 145 -13.54 7.45 -9.31
CA PHE A 145 -12.29 8.23 -9.42
C PHE A 145 -12.57 9.72 -9.61
N ARG A 146 -13.43 10.09 -10.57
CA ARG A 146 -13.81 11.50 -10.81
C ARG A 146 -14.46 12.15 -9.60
N GLN A 147 -15.27 11.41 -8.84
CA GLN A 147 -15.92 11.96 -7.64
C GLN A 147 -14.88 12.33 -6.57
N TRP A 148 -13.84 11.52 -6.39
CA TRP A 148 -12.75 11.87 -5.48
C TRP A 148 -11.90 13.06 -5.97
N GLU A 149 -11.71 13.23 -7.28
CA GLU A 149 -11.06 14.44 -7.82
C GLU A 149 -11.89 15.70 -7.53
N GLN A 150 -13.22 15.61 -7.66
CA GLN A 150 -14.14 16.73 -7.50
C GLN A 150 -14.22 17.25 -6.06
N VAL A 151 -13.90 16.42 -5.06
CA VAL A 151 -13.90 16.86 -3.65
C VAL A 151 -12.61 17.60 -3.24
N GLY A 152 -11.65 17.78 -4.17
CA GLY A 152 -10.50 18.67 -3.98
C GLY A 152 -9.24 18.03 -3.38
N VAL A 153 -9.14 16.70 -3.40
CA VAL A 153 -7.88 16.00 -3.05
C VAL A 153 -6.82 16.31 -4.12
N PRO A 154 -5.54 16.57 -3.77
CA PRO A 154 -4.52 16.98 -4.74
C PRO A 154 -3.93 15.79 -5.53
N VAL A 155 -4.78 14.88 -5.97
CA VAL A 155 -4.45 13.71 -6.80
C VAL A 155 -5.45 13.67 -7.94
N SER A 156 -4.93 13.69 -9.17
CA SER A 156 -5.72 13.45 -10.38
C SER A 156 -5.42 12.05 -10.92
N PHE A 157 -6.34 11.51 -11.71
CA PHE A 157 -6.30 10.16 -12.24
C PHE A 157 -6.49 10.16 -13.75
N ASP A 158 -5.57 9.53 -14.47
CA ASP A 158 -5.78 9.16 -15.87
C ASP A 158 -6.43 7.78 -15.93
N VAL A 159 -7.77 7.76 -15.96
CA VAL A 159 -8.58 6.53 -16.01
C VAL A 159 -8.61 5.85 -17.39
N ASN A 160 -7.88 6.37 -18.37
CA ASN A 160 -7.79 5.81 -19.72
C ASN A 160 -6.44 5.16 -20.02
N ALA A 161 -5.56 5.05 -19.02
CA ALA A 161 -4.25 4.45 -19.20
C ALA A 161 -4.33 2.97 -19.63
N ASP A 162 -3.31 2.52 -20.36
CA ASP A 162 -3.11 1.11 -20.65
C ASP A 162 -2.42 0.37 -19.49
N SER A 163 -2.39 -0.96 -19.56
CA SER A 163 -1.82 -1.81 -18.50
C SER A 163 -0.31 -1.70 -18.34
N SER A 164 0.43 -1.27 -19.37
CA SER A 164 1.90 -1.31 -19.36
C SER A 164 2.53 -0.26 -18.46
N ARG A 165 1.78 0.82 -18.18
CA ARG A 165 2.23 1.97 -17.38
C ARG A 165 1.30 2.31 -16.21
N ALA A 166 0.33 1.44 -15.93
CA ALA A 166 -0.63 1.64 -14.86
C ALA A 166 0.05 1.60 -13.49
N GLU A 167 -0.27 2.59 -12.66
CA GLU A 167 0.07 2.64 -11.24
C GLU A 167 -1.06 2.05 -10.41
N VAL A 168 -2.30 2.20 -10.88
CA VAL A 168 -3.49 1.55 -10.31
C VAL A 168 -4.06 0.58 -11.32
N THR A 169 -4.25 -0.68 -10.90
CA THR A 169 -4.86 -1.71 -11.75
C THR A 169 -6.13 -2.24 -11.12
N VAL A 170 -7.21 -2.29 -11.90
CA VAL A 170 -8.48 -2.89 -11.47
C VAL A 170 -8.57 -4.34 -11.93
N HIS A 171 -8.93 -5.24 -11.02
CA HIS A 171 -9.25 -6.63 -11.28
C HIS A 171 -10.71 -6.93 -10.99
N TRP A 172 -11.28 -7.86 -11.76
CA TRP A 172 -12.63 -8.36 -11.55
C TRP A 172 -12.58 -9.75 -10.93
N LYS A 173 -13.40 -9.98 -9.90
CA LYS A 173 -13.62 -11.29 -9.30
C LYS A 173 -15.11 -11.62 -9.35
N ILE A 174 -15.47 -12.89 -9.40
CA ILE A 174 -16.88 -13.28 -9.30
C ILE A 174 -17.39 -12.92 -7.90
N GLN A 175 -16.72 -13.43 -6.86
CA GLN A 175 -17.13 -13.30 -5.47
C GLN A 175 -15.90 -13.48 -4.55
N PHE A 176 -15.89 -12.88 -3.37
CA PHE A 176 -14.90 -13.16 -2.34
C PHE A 176 -15.36 -14.29 -1.40
N ASP A 177 -14.41 -15.06 -0.87
CA ASP A 177 -14.67 -16.15 0.08
C ASP A 177 -14.99 -15.65 1.50
N ILE A 178 -14.74 -14.36 1.75
CA ILE A 178 -14.99 -13.66 3.00
C ILE A 178 -16.01 -12.54 2.78
N ASP A 179 -16.56 -11.99 3.87
CA ASP A 179 -17.61 -10.98 3.84
C ASP A 179 -17.08 -9.60 3.36
N ARG A 180 -16.79 -9.50 2.05
CA ARG A 180 -16.41 -8.26 1.35
C ARG A 180 -16.77 -8.33 -0.13
N THR A 181 -16.83 -7.18 -0.77
CA THR A 181 -17.15 -7.04 -2.21
C THR A 181 -16.08 -6.24 -2.97
N GLY A 182 -15.12 -5.67 -2.26
CA GLY A 182 -13.95 -4.99 -2.80
C GLY A 182 -12.72 -5.23 -1.94
N GLN A 183 -11.55 -4.97 -2.51
CA GLN A 183 -10.28 -4.95 -1.81
C GLN A 183 -9.30 -4.05 -2.56
N THR A 184 -8.56 -3.25 -1.82
CA THR A 184 -7.44 -2.46 -2.35
C THR A 184 -6.15 -2.86 -1.65
N ASP A 185 -5.17 -3.28 -2.45
CA ASP A 185 -3.83 -3.60 -1.98
C ASP A 185 -2.87 -2.50 -2.43
N LEU A 186 -2.11 -1.92 -1.50
CA LEU A 186 -1.17 -0.83 -1.77
C LEU A 186 0.28 -1.34 -1.71
N GLU A 187 1.13 -0.77 -2.56
CA GLU A 187 2.58 -0.83 -2.43
C GLU A 187 3.11 0.58 -2.18
N TRP A 188 4.00 0.74 -1.20
CA TRP A 188 4.62 2.02 -0.86
C TRP A 188 6.12 1.89 -0.62
N ASP A 189 6.83 3.01 -0.68
CA ASP A 189 8.25 3.07 -0.34
C ASP A 189 8.51 3.22 1.17
N GLN A 190 9.78 3.23 1.57
CA GLN A 190 10.20 3.36 2.97
C GLN A 190 9.74 4.67 3.65
N ASP A 191 9.38 5.68 2.87
CA ASP A 191 8.95 7.00 3.33
C ASP A 191 7.40 7.13 3.36
N GLY A 192 6.68 6.05 3.01
CA GLY A 192 5.21 6.00 3.01
C GLY A 192 4.58 6.59 1.75
N HIS A 193 5.35 6.80 0.68
CA HIS A 193 4.77 7.21 -0.59
C HIS A 193 4.19 6.00 -1.32
N ILE A 194 2.89 6.08 -1.65
CA ILE A 194 2.24 5.05 -2.48
C ILE A 194 2.89 5.06 -3.87
N LEU A 195 3.25 3.87 -4.34
CA LEU A 195 3.84 3.60 -5.64
C LEU A 195 2.87 2.87 -6.58
N LYS A 196 2.08 1.93 -6.03
CA LYS A 196 1.09 1.15 -6.78
C LYS A 196 -0.14 0.84 -5.94
N ALA A 197 -1.26 0.60 -6.62
CA ALA A 197 -2.46 0.02 -6.03
C ALA A 197 -3.09 -1.04 -6.94
N VAL A 198 -3.62 -2.10 -6.34
CA VAL A 198 -4.45 -3.09 -7.01
C VAL A 198 -5.83 -3.07 -6.38
N VAL A 199 -6.85 -2.76 -7.19
CA VAL A 199 -8.25 -2.73 -6.74
C VAL A 199 -8.95 -3.96 -7.31
N THR A 200 -9.43 -4.84 -6.46
CA THR A 200 -10.23 -6.01 -6.87
C THR A 200 -11.69 -5.77 -6.52
N VAL A 201 -12.58 -5.83 -7.52
CA VAL A 201 -14.03 -5.64 -7.35
C VAL A 201 -14.77 -6.92 -7.72
N ALA A 202 -15.69 -7.35 -6.85
CA ALA A 202 -16.55 -8.50 -7.12
C ALA A 202 -17.73 -8.13 -8.04
N THR A 203 -18.29 -9.10 -8.73
CA THR A 203 -19.55 -8.95 -9.50
C THR A 203 -20.75 -9.59 -8.81
N PHE A 204 -20.52 -10.36 -7.74
CA PHE A 204 -21.52 -10.91 -6.83
C PHE A 204 -21.15 -10.57 -5.38
N ASP A 205 -22.16 -10.43 -4.53
CA ASP A 205 -21.95 -10.32 -3.09
C ASP A 205 -21.56 -11.67 -2.46
N PRO A 206 -21.09 -11.70 -1.20
CA PRO A 206 -20.70 -12.94 -0.51
C PRO A 206 -21.83 -13.97 -0.36
N LYS A 207 -23.08 -13.61 -0.64
CA LYS A 207 -24.25 -14.51 -0.62
C LYS A 207 -24.62 -14.99 -2.03
N GLY A 208 -23.86 -14.64 -3.05
CA GLY A 208 -24.08 -15.01 -4.44
C GLY A 208 -25.17 -14.18 -5.14
N ARG A 209 -25.57 -13.03 -4.59
CA ARG A 209 -26.48 -12.11 -5.29
C ARG A 209 -25.68 -11.30 -6.31
N PRO A 210 -26.14 -11.19 -7.57
CA PRO A 210 -25.48 -10.35 -8.56
C PRO A 210 -25.53 -8.89 -8.12
N LEU A 211 -24.38 -8.22 -8.18
CA LEU A 211 -24.27 -6.79 -7.92
C LEU A 211 -24.80 -6.01 -9.13
N ASP A 212 -25.45 -4.89 -8.86
CA ASP A 212 -25.82 -3.94 -9.90
C ASP A 212 -24.78 -2.81 -10.08
N THR A 213 -25.08 -1.84 -10.95
CA THR A 213 -24.12 -0.78 -11.31
C THR A 213 -23.95 0.22 -10.17
N ASP A 214 -25.01 0.46 -9.39
CA ASP A 214 -24.92 1.30 -8.20
C ASP A 214 -24.16 0.60 -7.08
N ASP A 215 -24.27 -0.73 -6.96
CA ASP A 215 -23.52 -1.53 -6.01
C ASP A 215 -22.02 -1.41 -6.33
N VAL A 216 -21.64 -1.66 -7.59
CA VAL A 216 -20.25 -1.50 -8.04
C VAL A 216 -19.76 -0.08 -7.89
N ARG A 217 -20.59 0.95 -8.14
CA ARG A 217 -20.21 2.35 -7.93
C ARG A 217 -19.92 2.65 -6.46
N ALA A 218 -20.75 2.16 -5.54
CA ALA A 218 -20.54 2.38 -4.11
C ALA A 218 -19.27 1.66 -3.60
N ILE A 219 -19.05 0.42 -4.05
CA ILE A 219 -17.80 -0.31 -3.76
C ILE A 219 -16.60 0.45 -4.31
N ALA A 220 -16.64 0.85 -5.57
CA ALA A 220 -15.54 1.58 -6.20
C ALA A 220 -15.25 2.91 -5.48
N LEU A 221 -16.27 3.62 -5.00
CA LEU A 221 -16.08 4.84 -4.21
C LEU A 221 -15.27 4.57 -2.93
N HIS A 222 -15.60 3.51 -2.20
CA HIS A 222 -14.88 3.07 -1.01
C HIS A 222 -13.43 2.66 -1.35
N GLU A 223 -13.26 1.80 -2.36
CA GLU A 223 -11.94 1.32 -2.77
C GLU A 223 -11.04 2.46 -3.26
N VAL A 224 -11.57 3.46 -3.96
CA VAL A 224 -10.77 4.64 -4.36
C VAL A 224 -10.33 5.46 -3.15
N GLY A 225 -11.11 5.48 -2.06
CA GLY A 225 -10.67 6.04 -0.79
C GLY A 225 -9.42 5.33 -0.25
N HIS A 226 -9.39 4.00 -0.32
CA HIS A 226 -8.18 3.22 -0.01
C HIS A 226 -7.03 3.50 -0.99
N VAL A 227 -7.30 3.62 -2.30
CA VAL A 227 -6.28 4.02 -3.28
C VAL A 227 -5.63 5.36 -2.90
N LEU A 228 -6.40 6.29 -2.33
CA LEU A 228 -5.89 7.58 -1.86
C LEU A 228 -5.10 7.50 -0.54
N GLY A 229 -5.12 6.36 0.15
CA GLY A 229 -4.43 6.14 1.43
C GLY A 229 -5.32 6.26 2.67
N LEU A 230 -6.64 6.33 2.52
CA LEU A 230 -7.55 6.24 3.65
C LEU A 230 -7.67 4.79 4.12
N ASP A 231 -7.71 4.56 5.43
CA ASP A 231 -8.18 3.30 6.00
C ASP A 231 -9.63 3.45 6.48
N HIS A 232 -10.19 2.40 7.05
CA HIS A 232 -11.57 2.39 7.48
C HIS A 232 -11.87 3.47 8.53
N SER A 233 -13.01 4.14 8.35
CA SER A 233 -13.63 4.91 9.42
C SER A 233 -14.25 3.96 10.45
N PRO A 234 -14.22 4.29 11.76
CA PRO A 234 -14.96 3.53 12.78
C PRO A 234 -16.47 3.84 12.76
N ASP A 235 -16.92 4.86 12.03
CA ASP A 235 -18.30 5.36 12.06
C ASP A 235 -19.10 4.87 10.85
N SER A 236 -20.20 4.14 11.12
CA SER A 236 -21.09 3.60 10.09
C SER A 236 -21.78 4.62 9.18
N THR A 237 -21.68 5.91 9.52
CA THR A 237 -22.22 7.01 8.72
C THR A 237 -21.23 7.54 7.68
N ASP A 238 -19.98 7.07 7.67
CA ASP A 238 -18.96 7.40 6.67
C ASP A 238 -18.92 6.42 5.50
N LEU A 239 -18.49 6.90 4.33
CA LEU A 239 -18.26 6.03 3.17
C LEU A 239 -17.19 4.99 3.49
N MET A 240 -16.13 5.41 4.21
CA MET A 240 -15.00 4.54 4.54
C MET A 240 -15.30 3.56 5.67
N PHE A 241 -16.55 3.40 6.14
CA PHE A 241 -16.87 2.32 7.07
C PHE A 241 -16.86 0.95 6.38
N ALA A 242 -16.10 -0.01 6.93
CA ALA A 242 -15.85 -1.32 6.33
C ALA A 242 -17.11 -2.13 5.95
N ARG A 243 -18.23 -1.90 6.64
CA ARG A 243 -19.51 -2.61 6.45
C ARG A 243 -20.64 -1.63 6.12
N GLY A 244 -20.30 -0.50 5.52
CA GLY A 244 -21.18 0.64 5.33
C GLY A 244 -22.22 0.45 4.25
N ALA A 245 -23.40 1.06 4.46
CA ALA A 245 -24.42 1.23 3.43
C ALA A 245 -24.34 2.60 2.74
N VAL A 246 -23.39 3.44 3.16
CA VAL A 246 -23.19 4.80 2.64
C VAL A 246 -22.62 4.71 1.22
N ARG A 247 -23.25 5.42 0.28
CA ARG A 247 -22.93 5.33 -1.17
C ARG A 247 -22.42 6.64 -1.76
N GLN A 248 -22.01 7.57 -0.89
CA GLN A 248 -21.55 8.91 -1.22
C GLN A 248 -20.40 9.30 -0.27
N ILE A 249 -19.42 10.04 -0.78
CA ILE A 249 -18.30 10.57 0.03
C ILE A 249 -18.87 11.53 1.07
N THR A 250 -18.55 11.34 2.36
CA THR A 250 -19.02 12.23 3.42
C THR A 250 -18.09 13.41 3.64
N ASP A 251 -18.57 14.46 4.32
CA ASP A 251 -17.71 15.57 4.71
C ASP A 251 -16.54 15.12 5.60
N ARG A 252 -16.73 14.06 6.39
CA ARG A 252 -15.66 13.53 7.25
C ARG A 252 -14.61 12.78 6.43
N ASP A 253 -15.03 12.06 5.39
CA ASP A 253 -14.11 11.47 4.41
C ASP A 253 -13.29 12.55 3.70
N ILE A 254 -13.94 13.63 3.23
CA ILE A 254 -13.28 14.76 2.57
C ILE A 254 -12.27 15.42 3.50
N ARG A 255 -12.65 15.73 4.75
CA ARG A 255 -11.74 16.33 5.75
C ARG A 255 -10.55 15.42 6.06
N THR A 256 -10.78 14.12 6.17
CA THR A 256 -9.71 13.14 6.45
C THR A 256 -8.73 13.08 5.28
N ALA A 257 -9.21 12.94 4.04
CA ALA A 257 -8.37 12.97 2.84
C ALA A 257 -7.62 14.30 2.69
N THR A 258 -8.32 15.43 2.85
CA THR A 258 -7.70 16.75 2.75
C THR A 258 -6.55 16.92 3.75
N LEU A 259 -6.76 16.50 5.01
CA LEU A 259 -5.72 16.56 6.01
C LEU A 259 -4.57 15.59 5.70
N LEU A 260 -4.85 14.35 5.29
CA LEU A 260 -3.83 13.36 4.90
C LEU A 260 -2.82 13.96 3.90
N TYR A 261 -3.32 14.63 2.85
CA TYR A 261 -2.47 15.23 1.81
C TYR A 261 -1.77 16.54 2.21
N GLN A 262 -2.07 17.09 3.39
CA GLN A 262 -1.32 18.20 4.00
C GLN A 262 -0.22 17.72 4.95
N LEU A 263 -0.17 16.43 5.25
CA LEU A 263 0.79 15.83 6.17
C LEU A 263 1.95 15.19 5.42
N SER A 264 3.07 15.02 6.13
CA SER A 264 4.18 14.20 5.63
C SER A 264 3.79 12.72 5.73
N PRO A 265 3.97 11.91 4.68
CA PRO A 265 3.79 10.47 4.79
C PRO A 265 4.86 9.83 5.67
N GLY A 266 4.68 8.54 5.94
CA GLY A 266 5.63 7.70 6.64
C GLY A 266 5.29 7.49 8.11
N SER A 267 6.22 6.84 8.81
CA SER A 267 6.00 6.40 10.19
C SER A 267 5.82 7.57 11.15
N LEU A 268 4.88 7.42 12.09
CA LEU A 268 4.66 8.35 13.19
C LEU A 268 5.26 7.86 14.51
N ARG A 269 6.09 6.80 14.51
CA ARG A 269 6.83 6.35 15.70
C ARG A 269 8.04 7.24 15.97
#